data_AF-A0AA36H4M3-F1
#
_entry.id   AF-A0AA36H4M3-F1
#
_cell.length_a   1.000
_cell.length_b   1.000
_cell.length_c   1.000
_cell.angle_alpha   90.00
_cell.angle_beta   90.00
_cell.angle_gamma   90.00
#
_symmetry.space_group_name_H-M   'P 1'
#
loop_
_entity.id
_entity.type
_entity.pdbx_description
1 polymer ?
#
loop_
_entity_poly.entity_id
_entity_poly.type
_entity_poly.pdbx_seq_one_letter_code
_entity_poly.pdbx_strand_id
1 'polypeptide(L)'
;MGVQHQVIIGLLAAIFLIGPISAELYERNCSMNTDGRTLSCYTCMGRDMKNCEHGLTCCSGSCFKLVDREHDMIVKGCTNGDEEDASMKIRTLDMQLYWVNNEKVTGQSFFCKGKDFCNTSPVPLLITSVAIVPLLRYFL
;
A
#
# COMPACT_ATOMS: atom_id res chain seq x y z
N MET A 1 -15.91 60.90 -3.92
CA MET A 1 -14.98 59.74 -3.88
C MET A 1 -15.37 58.91 -2.67
N GLY A 2 -15.89 57.69 -2.82
CA GLY A 2 -16.25 56.92 -1.62
C GLY A 2 -17.10 55.65 -1.79
N VAL A 3 -17.59 55.32 -2.99
CA VAL A 3 -18.52 54.17 -3.14
C VAL A 3 -17.88 52.97 -3.86
N GLN A 4 -16.78 53.16 -4.59
CA GLN A 4 -16.22 52.11 -5.46
C GLN A 4 -15.25 51.14 -4.76
N HIS A 5 -14.72 51.51 -3.59
CA HIS A 5 -13.75 50.66 -2.85
C HIS A 5 -14.39 49.67 -1.86
N GLN A 6 -15.68 49.83 -1.51
CA GLN A 6 -16.34 48.90 -0.58
C GLN A 6 -16.87 47.62 -1.25
N VAL A 7 -17.13 47.65 -2.56
CA VAL A 7 -17.72 46.49 -3.27
C VAL A 7 -16.69 45.41 -3.55
N ILE A 8 -15.43 45.79 -3.81
CA ILE A 8 -14.34 44.85 -4.18
C ILE A 8 -13.89 44.03 -2.96
N ILE A 9 -13.89 44.63 -1.77
CA ILE A 9 -13.51 43.97 -0.51
C ILE A 9 -14.54 42.91 -0.11
N GLY A 10 -15.83 43.12 -0.44
CA GLY A 10 -16.89 42.14 -0.20
C GLY A 10 -16.80 40.88 -1.08
N LEU A 11 -16.33 41.01 -2.32
CA LEU A 11 -16.18 39.87 -3.24
C LEU A 11 -15.00 38.97 -2.90
N LEU A 12 -13.90 39.53 -2.38
CA LEU A 12 -12.73 38.75 -1.96
C LEU A 12 -12.98 37.95 -0.66
N ALA A 13 -13.88 38.43 0.20
CA ALA A 13 -14.29 37.72 1.41
C ALA A 13 -15.20 36.51 1.12
N ALA A 14 -15.95 36.53 0.01
CA ALA A 14 -16.83 35.42 -0.38
C ALA A 14 -16.06 34.19 -0.91
N ILE A 15 -14.85 34.39 -1.45
CA ILE A 15 -14.03 33.31 -2.02
C ILE A 15 -13.38 32.45 -0.93
N PHE A 16 -13.19 32.99 0.28
CA PHE A 16 -12.62 32.26 1.43
C PHE A 16 -13.62 31.35 2.18
N LEU A 17 -14.91 31.39 1.84
CA LEU A 17 -15.94 30.54 2.45
C LEU A 17 -16.14 29.20 1.75
N ILE A 18 -15.43 28.95 0.64
CA ILE A 18 -15.37 27.64 0.01
C ILE A 18 -14.34 26.83 0.82
N GLY A 19 -14.80 26.25 1.93
CA GLY A 19 -13.96 25.46 2.83
C GLY A 19 -13.18 24.38 2.07
N PRO A 20 -11.97 24.01 2.55
CA PRO A 20 -11.23 22.92 1.93
C PRO A 20 -12.11 21.67 1.95
N ILE A 21 -12.42 21.15 0.77
CA ILE A 21 -13.07 19.85 0.61
C ILE A 21 -12.06 18.83 1.13
N SER A 22 -12.16 18.47 2.41
CA SER A 22 -11.42 17.34 2.97
C SER A 22 -11.97 16.11 2.28
N ALA A 23 -11.19 15.53 1.36
CA ALA A 23 -11.43 14.19 0.87
C ALA A 23 -11.09 13.24 2.03
N GLU A 24 -12.02 13.09 2.98
CA GLU A 24 -11.97 11.99 3.93
C GLU A 24 -11.94 10.71 3.11
N LEU A 25 -10.82 9.98 3.23
CA LEU A 25 -10.67 8.65 2.69
C LEU A 25 -11.81 7.82 3.31
N TYR A 26 -12.85 7.53 2.53
CA TYR A 26 -13.98 6.72 2.99
C TYR A 26 -13.43 5.37 3.45
N GLU A 27 -13.31 5.20 4.76
CA GLU A 27 -12.77 3.98 5.36
C GLU A 27 -13.81 2.88 5.15
N ARG A 28 -13.52 1.99 4.21
CA ARG A 28 -14.43 0.91 3.83
C ARG A 28 -14.45 -0.11 4.97
N ASN A 29 -15.52 -0.12 5.76
CA ASN A 29 -15.73 -1.14 6.80
C ASN A 29 -16.12 -2.48 6.17
N CYS A 30 -15.17 -3.41 6.09
CA CYS A 30 -15.40 -4.74 5.53
C CYS A 30 -16.04 -5.71 6.54
N SER A 31 -15.96 -5.45 7.85
CA SER A 31 -16.43 -6.36 8.89
C SER A 31 -17.94 -6.63 8.83
N MET A 32 -18.72 -5.71 8.25
CA MET A 32 -20.17 -5.86 8.09
C MET A 32 -20.62 -6.45 6.74
N ASN A 33 -19.69 -6.88 5.89
CA ASN A 33 -20.03 -7.43 4.59
C ASN A 33 -20.73 -8.79 4.72
N THR A 34 -21.82 -8.95 3.98
CA THR A 34 -22.62 -10.20 3.95
C THR A 34 -22.14 -11.22 2.91
N ASP A 35 -21.14 -10.87 2.09
CA ASP A 35 -20.61 -11.70 1.01
C ASP A 35 -19.37 -12.51 1.41
N GLY A 36 -19.03 -12.52 2.70
CA GLY A 36 -17.88 -13.25 3.25
C GLY A 36 -16.53 -12.52 3.11
N ARG A 37 -16.50 -11.31 2.52
CA ARG A 37 -15.27 -10.52 2.39
C ARG A 37 -15.11 -9.57 3.58
N THR A 38 -14.64 -10.09 4.70
CA THR A 38 -14.58 -9.35 5.97
C THR A 38 -13.25 -8.66 6.25
N LEU A 39 -12.19 -9.02 5.53
CA LEU A 39 -10.84 -8.51 5.75
C LEU A 39 -10.58 -7.26 4.91
N SER A 40 -10.16 -6.16 5.53
CA SER A 40 -9.81 -4.92 4.83
C SER A 40 -8.33 -4.92 4.42
N CYS A 41 -8.02 -4.64 3.15
CA CYS A 41 -6.63 -4.58 2.66
C CYS A 41 -6.38 -3.31 1.82
N TYR A 42 -5.13 -2.82 1.83
CA TYR A 42 -4.70 -1.83 0.86
C TYR A 42 -4.59 -2.44 -0.54
N THR A 43 -5.01 -1.69 -1.56
CA THR A 43 -4.85 -2.06 -2.97
C THR A 43 -4.24 -0.89 -3.76
N CYS A 44 -2.99 -1.05 -4.14
CA CYS A 44 -2.23 0.02 -4.77
C CYS A 44 -1.00 -0.50 -5.50
N MET A 45 -0.45 0.37 -6.33
CA MET A 45 0.79 0.16 -7.06
C MET A 45 1.71 1.37 -6.79
N GLY A 46 2.73 1.16 -5.98
CA GLY A 46 3.77 2.13 -5.69
C GLY A 46 4.96 1.95 -6.62
N ARG A 47 5.42 3.03 -7.25
CA ARG A 47 6.71 3.10 -7.95
C ARG A 47 7.82 3.50 -7.00
N ASP A 48 9.06 3.37 -7.44
CA ASP A 48 10.28 3.74 -6.71
C ASP A 48 10.35 3.10 -5.31
N MET A 49 9.85 1.85 -5.20
CA MET A 49 9.74 1.12 -3.93
C MET A 49 8.97 1.87 -2.82
N LYS A 50 8.15 2.85 -3.18
CA LYS A 50 7.38 3.63 -2.21
C LYS A 50 6.24 2.79 -1.63
N ASN A 51 6.18 2.71 -0.30
CA ASN A 51 5.03 2.09 0.36
C ASN A 51 3.79 2.92 0.04
N CYS A 52 2.79 2.27 -0.57
CA CYS A 52 1.51 2.88 -0.87
C CYS A 52 0.45 2.40 0.14
N GLU A 53 -0.35 3.33 0.65
CA GLU A 53 -1.40 3.10 1.66
C GLU A 53 -2.69 3.79 1.19
N HIS A 54 -2.98 3.64 -0.10
CA HIS A 54 -4.18 4.15 -0.74
C HIS A 54 -4.94 3.01 -1.41
N GLY A 55 -6.22 3.22 -1.67
CA GLY A 55 -7.13 2.20 -2.21
C GLY A 55 -7.48 1.14 -1.16
N LEU A 56 -8.77 0.98 -0.88
CA LEU A 56 -9.27 0.04 0.12
C LEU A 56 -10.15 -1.01 -0.56
N THR A 57 -9.94 -2.28 -0.23
CA THR A 57 -10.75 -3.39 -0.73
C THR A 57 -11.07 -4.38 0.38
N CYS A 58 -12.18 -5.10 0.22
CA CYS A 58 -12.61 -6.16 1.13
C CYS A 58 -12.31 -7.52 0.53
N CYS A 59 -11.75 -8.40 1.34
CA CYS A 59 -11.12 -9.64 0.91
C CYS A 59 -11.75 -10.84 1.60
N SER A 60 -11.94 -11.92 0.84
CA SER A 60 -12.34 -13.22 1.39
C SER A 60 -11.16 -14.02 1.91
N GLY A 61 -9.99 -13.88 1.29
CA GLY A 61 -8.78 -14.63 1.64
C GLY A 61 -7.79 -13.78 2.43
N SER A 62 -6.63 -13.49 1.83
CA SER A 62 -5.51 -12.81 2.49
C SER A 62 -5.16 -11.49 1.82
N CYS A 63 -4.59 -10.56 2.59
CA CYS A 63 -3.89 -9.42 2.00
C CYS A 63 -2.53 -9.86 1.48
N PHE A 64 -2.03 -9.20 0.45
CA PHE A 64 -0.64 -9.35 0.04
C PHE A 64 0.06 -8.02 -0.16
N LYS A 65 1.39 -8.06 -0.02
CA LYS A 65 2.34 -7.04 -0.45
C LYS A 65 3.43 -7.72 -1.29
N LEU A 66 3.50 -7.39 -2.57
CA LEU A 66 4.50 -7.87 -3.51
C LEU A 66 5.56 -6.81 -3.71
N VAL A 67 6.82 -7.24 -3.68
CA VAL A 67 8.01 -6.41 -3.93
C VAL A 67 8.68 -6.91 -5.21
N ASP A 68 8.57 -6.12 -6.26
CA ASP A 68 9.19 -6.36 -7.58
C ASP A 68 10.43 -5.47 -7.69
N ARG A 69 11.60 -6.06 -7.41
CA ARG A 69 12.88 -5.35 -7.42
C ARG A 69 13.43 -5.10 -8.83
N GLU A 70 12.94 -5.83 -9.82
CA GLU A 70 13.38 -5.65 -11.20
C GLU A 70 12.81 -4.35 -11.77
N HIS A 71 11.56 -4.04 -11.40
CA HIS A 71 10.84 -2.86 -11.87
C HIS A 71 10.74 -1.73 -10.84
N ASP A 72 11.40 -1.85 -9.69
CA ASP A 72 11.34 -0.90 -8.56
C ASP A 72 9.90 -0.59 -8.08
N MET A 73 9.08 -1.64 -7.89
CA MET A 73 7.68 -1.48 -7.50
C MET A 73 7.27 -2.25 -6.24
N ILE A 74 6.25 -1.70 -5.59
CA ILE A 74 5.46 -2.37 -4.57
C ILE A 74 4.02 -2.48 -5.05
N VAL A 75 3.45 -3.67 -5.02
CA VAL A 75 2.03 -3.89 -5.32
C VAL A 75 1.33 -4.49 -4.12
N LYS A 76 0.18 -3.93 -3.75
CA LYS A 76 -0.65 -4.42 -2.65
C LYS A 76 -2.01 -4.83 -3.17
N GLY A 77 -2.59 -5.86 -2.58
CA GLY A 77 -3.93 -6.28 -2.93
C GLY A 77 -4.40 -7.48 -2.11
N CYS A 78 -5.30 -8.25 -2.72
CA CYS A 78 -6.00 -9.35 -2.09
C CYS A 78 -5.93 -10.64 -2.90
N THR A 79 -6.00 -11.77 -2.20
CA THR A 79 -6.21 -13.08 -2.80
C THR A 79 -7.67 -13.51 -2.61
N ASN A 80 -8.19 -14.30 -3.54
CA ASN A 80 -9.52 -14.90 -3.42
C ASN A 80 -9.53 -16.03 -2.39
N GLY A 81 -8.45 -16.83 -2.35
CA GLY A 81 -8.26 -17.93 -1.40
C GLY A 81 -7.32 -17.58 -0.26
N ASP A 82 -7.36 -18.40 0.78
CA ASP A 82 -6.49 -18.26 1.94
C ASP A 82 -5.04 -18.57 1.61
N GLU A 83 -4.16 -17.73 2.12
CA GLU A 83 -2.72 -17.99 2.18
C GLU A 83 -2.31 -18.20 3.64
N GLU A 84 -1.14 -18.81 3.83
CA GLU A 84 -0.54 -18.94 5.15
C GLU A 84 -0.16 -17.55 5.67
N ASP A 85 -0.49 -17.27 6.94
CA ASP A 85 -0.19 -15.97 7.55
C ASP A 85 1.31 -15.77 7.68
N ALA A 86 1.79 -14.55 7.45
CA ALA A 86 3.20 -14.20 7.42
C ALA A 86 4.07 -15.06 6.48
N SER A 87 3.48 -15.66 5.44
CA SER A 87 4.21 -16.44 4.45
C SER A 87 4.76 -15.57 3.31
N MET A 88 5.78 -16.09 2.63
CA MET A 88 6.42 -15.42 1.49
C MET A 88 6.53 -16.38 0.31
N LYS A 89 6.06 -15.95 -0.87
CA LYS A 89 6.14 -16.74 -2.12
C LYS A 89 6.53 -15.85 -3.29
N ILE A 90 7.24 -16.41 -4.27
CA ILE A 90 7.43 -15.73 -5.56
C ILE A 90 6.11 -15.79 -6.32
N ARG A 91 5.65 -14.65 -6.85
CA ARG A 91 4.41 -14.54 -7.60
C ARG A 91 4.56 -13.59 -8.77
N THR A 92 3.93 -13.94 -9.88
CA THR A 92 3.70 -13.05 -11.02
C THR A 92 2.23 -12.62 -11.01
N LEU A 93 1.98 -11.32 -11.09
CA LEU A 93 0.63 -10.77 -11.22
C LEU A 93 0.25 -10.69 -12.70
N ASP A 94 -1.03 -10.88 -13.00
CA ASP A 94 -1.55 -10.70 -14.35
C ASP A 94 -1.82 -9.22 -14.65
N MET A 95 -0.77 -8.41 -14.50
CA MET A 95 -0.76 -6.96 -14.75
C MET A 95 0.49 -6.63 -15.57
N GLN A 96 0.26 -6.02 -16.72
CA GLN A 96 1.32 -5.67 -17.67
C GLN A 96 1.82 -4.25 -17.43
N LEU A 97 3.14 -4.07 -17.52
CA LEU A 97 3.83 -2.79 -17.41
C LEU A 97 4.04 -2.20 -18.79
N TYR A 98 3.18 -1.24 -19.16
CA TYR A 98 3.22 -0.62 -20.51
C TYR A 98 4.55 0.09 -20.81
N TRP A 99 5.32 0.46 -19.79
CA TRP A 99 6.61 1.16 -19.92
C TRP A 99 7.82 0.22 -19.98
N VAL A 100 7.63 -1.08 -19.80
CA VAL A 100 8.69 -2.10 -19.86
C VAL A 100 8.22 -3.26 -20.72
N ASN A 101 8.06 -3.03 -22.02
CA ASN A 101 7.71 -4.07 -23.01
C ASN A 101 6.52 -4.98 -22.64
N ASN A 102 5.55 -4.47 -21.88
CA ASN A 102 4.41 -5.24 -21.35
C ASN A 102 4.81 -6.43 -20.45
N GLU A 103 5.98 -6.37 -19.82
CA GLU A 103 6.41 -7.33 -18.82
C GLU A 103 5.42 -7.37 -17.65
N LYS A 104 5.35 -8.53 -16.99
CA LYS A 104 4.44 -8.74 -15.86
C LYS A 104 5.16 -8.51 -14.55
N VAL A 105 4.44 -7.92 -13.60
CA VAL A 105 4.96 -7.72 -12.24
C VAL A 105 5.28 -9.04 -11.60
N THR A 106 6.53 -9.25 -11.22
CA THR A 106 7.00 -10.49 -10.61
C THR A 106 7.86 -10.17 -9.39
N GLY A 107 7.59 -10.81 -8.26
CA GLY A 107 8.32 -10.48 -7.05
C GLY A 107 8.02 -11.38 -5.86
N GLN A 108 8.67 -11.06 -4.75
CA GLN A 108 8.36 -11.71 -3.47
C GLN A 108 7.07 -11.11 -2.91
N SER A 109 6.06 -11.95 -2.75
CA SER A 109 4.76 -11.62 -2.18
C SER A 109 4.70 -12.08 -0.73
N PHE A 110 4.54 -11.14 0.19
CA PHE A 110 4.25 -11.37 1.60
C PHE A 110 2.73 -11.42 1.80
N PHE A 111 2.23 -12.49 2.38
CA PHE A 111 0.80 -12.67 2.70
C PHE A 111 0.55 -12.48 4.18
N CYS A 112 -0.60 -11.89 4.50
CA CYS A 112 -1.04 -11.75 5.87
C CYS A 112 -2.56 -11.81 5.98
N LYS A 113 -3.05 -12.22 7.14
CA LYS A 113 -4.48 -12.33 7.47
C LYS A 113 -4.75 -11.98 8.93
N GLY A 114 -6.02 -11.97 9.32
CA GLY A 114 -6.46 -11.81 10.70
C GLY A 114 -6.42 -10.39 11.27
N LYS A 115 -5.84 -9.43 10.54
CA LYS A 115 -5.87 -8.01 10.90
C LYS A 115 -6.07 -7.15 9.66
N ASP A 116 -6.99 -6.20 9.76
CA ASP A 116 -7.20 -5.19 8.73
C ASP A 116 -5.92 -4.41 8.45
N PHE A 117 -5.68 -4.17 7.16
CA PHE A 117 -4.54 -3.43 6.64
C PHE A 117 -3.17 -4.03 7.02
N CYS A 118 -3.10 -5.34 7.29
CA CYS A 118 -1.84 -6.01 7.64
C CYS A 118 -0.76 -5.88 6.55
N ASN A 119 -1.14 -5.63 5.29
CA ASN A 119 -0.23 -5.37 4.18
C ASN A 119 0.35 -3.93 4.17
N THR A 120 0.18 -3.17 5.25
CA THR A 120 0.88 -1.89 5.46
C THR A 120 2.38 -2.09 5.67
N SER A 121 2.78 -3.25 6.21
CA SER A 121 4.12 -3.53 6.75
C SER A 121 5.24 -3.04 5.83
N PRO A 122 6.27 -2.35 6.36
CA PRO A 122 7.44 -1.96 5.57
C PRO A 122 8.10 -3.20 4.94
N VAL A 123 8.81 -3.01 3.83
CA VAL A 123 9.50 -4.11 3.15
C VAL A 123 10.42 -4.78 4.19
N PRO A 124 10.31 -6.10 4.45
CA PRO A 124 11.26 -6.75 5.33
C PRO A 124 12.64 -6.63 4.65
N LEU A 125 13.50 -5.78 5.21
CA LEU A 125 14.92 -5.80 4.91
C LEU A 125 15.37 -7.18 5.35
N LEU A 126 15.78 -8.02 4.38
CA LEU A 126 16.49 -9.25 4.68
C LEU A 126 17.77 -8.83 5.41
N ILE A 127 17.74 -8.86 6.74
CA ILE A 127 18.92 -8.66 7.55
C ILE A 127 19.79 -9.87 7.25
N THR A 128 20.78 -9.70 6.37
CA THR A 128 21.85 -10.68 6.22
C THR A 128 22.62 -10.68 7.53
N SER A 129 22.21 -11.52 8.47
CA SER A 129 23.01 -11.84 9.65
C SER A 129 24.23 -12.61 9.18
N VAL A 130 25.29 -11.89 8.82
CA VAL A 130 26.64 -12.47 8.77
C VAL A 130 26.96 -12.82 10.21
N ALA A 131 26.74 -14.09 10.58
CA ALA A 131 27.21 -14.61 11.84
C ALA A 131 28.74 -14.51 11.81
N ILE A 132 29.29 -13.56 12.56
CA ILE A 132 30.72 -13.52 12.88
C ILE A 132 30.97 -14.78 13.70
N VAL A 133 31.46 -15.84 13.05
CA VAL A 133 32.09 -16.94 13.75
C VAL A 133 33.30 -16.35 14.48
N PRO A 134 33.39 -16.40 15.82
CA PRO A 134 34.57 -15.92 16.49
C PRO A 134 35.68 -16.93 16.17
N LEU A 135 36.69 -16.47 15.43
CA LEU A 135 38.00 -17.11 15.33
C LEU A 135 38.67 -17.05 16.73
N LEU A 136 38.15 -17.83 17.66
CA LEU A 136 38.71 -18.07 18.99
C LEU A 136 38.96 -19.57 19.15
N ARG A 137 39.76 -20.13 18.24
CA ARG A 137 40.35 -21.47 18.39
C ARG A 137 41.77 -21.59 17.82
N TYR A 138 42.50 -20.49 17.70
CA TYR A 138 43.91 -20.51 17.26
C TYR A 138 44.92 -20.09 18.35
N PHE A 139 44.50 -19.98 19.62
CA PHE A 139 45.38 -19.66 20.76
C PHE A 139 45.12 -20.54 21.99
N LEU A 140 45.12 -21.86 21.80
CA LEU A 140 45.35 -22.84 22.87
C LEU A 140 46.19 -23.99 22.32
#